data_AF-A0A4R0Y9R8-F1
#
_entry.id   AF-A0A4R0Y9R8-F1
#
_cell.length_a   1.000
_cell.length_b   1.000
_cell.length_c   1.000
_cell.angle_alpha   90.00
_cell.angle_beta   90.00
_cell.angle_gamma   90.00
#
_symmetry.space_group_name_H-M   'P 1'
#
loop_
_entity.id
_entity.type
_entity.pdbx_description
1 polymer ?
#
loop_
_entity_poly.entity_id
_entity_poly.type
_entity_poly.pdbx_seq_one_letter_code
_entity_poly.pdbx_strand_id
1 'polypeptide(L)' 'MAEPLSPGSFATLLAQAGIALPPAEAEDLRHAHAKLMTMLAILRDPPVPLAAEPAFTFAPGGDA' A
#
# COMPACT_ATOMS: atom_id res chain seq x y z
N MET A 1 -5.91 -15.58 3.76
CA MET A 1 -5.72 -14.37 2.94
C MET A 1 -6.61 -13.29 3.51
N ALA A 2 -6.16 -12.03 3.50
CA ALA A 2 -7.02 -10.91 3.84
C ALA A 2 -8.25 -10.89 2.90
N GLU A 3 -9.38 -10.44 3.41
CA GLU A 3 -10.57 -10.24 2.59
C GLU A 3 -10.40 -8.97 1.73
N PRO A 4 -10.81 -8.97 0.46
CA PRO A 4 -10.75 -7.75 -0.32
C PRO A 4 -11.77 -6.72 0.21
N LEU A 5 -11.37 -5.45 0.17
CA LEU A 5 -12.20 -4.33 0.63
C LEU A 5 -13.57 -4.35 -0.03
N SER A 6 -14.60 -3.83 0.65
CA SER A 6 -15.89 -3.62 0.01
C SER A 6 -15.71 -2.74 -1.25
N PRO A 7 -16.53 -2.93 -2.30
CA PRO A 7 -16.43 -2.11 -3.51
C PRO A 7 -16.47 -0.60 -3.22
N GLY A 8 -17.33 -0.15 -2.30
CA GLY A 8 -17.43 1.26 -1.92
C GLY A 8 -16.19 1.79 -1.19
N SER A 9 -15.61 0.99 -0.29
CA SER A 9 -14.36 1.36 0.39
C SER A 9 -13.19 1.44 -0.59
N PHE A 10 -13.11 0.50 -1.54
CA PHE A 10 -12.06 0.50 -2.54
C PHE A 10 -12.20 1.66 -3.53
N ALA A 11 -13.42 1.96 -3.99
CA ALA A 11 -13.70 3.11 -4.84
C ALA A 11 -13.31 4.44 -4.17
N THR A 12 -13.57 4.58 -2.86
CA THR A 12 -13.15 5.75 -2.08
C THR A 12 -11.63 5.90 -2.06
N LEU A 13 -10.89 4.78 -1.90
CA LEU A 13 -9.43 4.77 -1.88
C LEU A 13 -8.85 5.16 -3.25
N LEU A 14 -9.41 4.64 -4.34
CA LEU A 14 -9.04 5.05 -5.70
C LEU A 14 -9.27 6.55 -5.93
N ALA A 15 -10.41 7.07 -5.50
CA ALA A 15 -10.73 8.50 -5.61
C ALA A 15 -9.74 9.37 -4.82
N GLN A 16 -9.35 8.97 -3.62
CA GLN A 16 -8.33 9.67 -2.80
C GLN A 16 -6.95 9.67 -3.46
N ALA A 17 -6.61 8.60 -4.17
CA ALA A 17 -5.39 8.51 -4.96
C ALA A 17 -5.47 9.25 -6.31
N GLY A 18 -6.63 9.82 -6.66
CA GLY A 18 -6.85 10.46 -7.96
C GLY A 18 -6.84 9.48 -9.14
N ILE A 19 -7.14 8.21 -8.89
CA ILE A 19 -7.10 7.14 -9.89
C ILE A 19 -8.52 6.86 -10.40
N ALA A 20 -8.69 6.88 -11.72
CA ALA A 20 -9.90 6.42 -12.39
C ALA A 20 -9.58 5.17 -13.21
N LEU A 21 -10.33 4.09 -12.98
CA LEU A 21 -10.18 2.82 -13.68
C LEU A 21 -11.54 2.36 -14.23
N PRO A 22 -11.54 1.61 -15.35
CA PRO A 22 -12.71 0.84 -15.76
C PRO A 22 -13.19 -0.11 -14.64
N PRO A 23 -14.50 -0.41 -14.54
CA PRO A 23 -15.04 -1.23 -13.46
C PRO A 23 -14.38 -2.62 -13.32
N ALA A 24 -14.04 -3.26 -14.44
CA ALA A 24 -13.38 -4.57 -14.44
C ALA A 24 -11.96 -4.49 -13.84
N GLU A 25 -11.17 -3.49 -14.24
CA GLU A 25 -9.81 -3.29 -13.73
C GLU A 25 -9.82 -2.89 -12.24
N ALA A 26 -10.79 -2.07 -11.83
CA ALA A 26 -10.97 -1.72 -10.42
C ALA A 26 -11.27 -2.97 -9.57
N GLU A 27 -12.07 -3.90 -10.11
CA GLU A 27 -12.41 -5.14 -9.41
C GLU A 27 -11.21 -6.10 -9.32
N ASP A 28 -10.43 -6.24 -10.39
CA ASP A 28 -9.19 -7.02 -10.37
C ASP A 28 -8.18 -6.43 -9.37
N LEU A 29 -8.02 -5.11 -9.35
CA LEU A 29 -7.14 -4.43 -8.41
C LEU A 29 -7.62 -4.56 -6.96
N ARG A 30 -8.94 -4.57 -6.72
CA ARG A 30 -9.54 -4.80 -5.39
C ARG A 30 -9.15 -6.17 -4.85
N HIS A 31 -9.19 -7.20 -5.69
CA HIS A 31 -8.73 -8.54 -5.33
C HIS A 31 -7.21 -8.59 -5.11
N ALA A 32 -6.43 -7.94 -5.97
CA ALA A 32 -4.98 -7.86 -5.81
C ALA A 32 -4.57 -7.14 -4.51
N HIS A 33 -5.30 -6.10 -4.12
CA HIS A 33 -5.10 -5.37 -2.86
C HIS A 33 -5.19 -6.29 -1.63
N ALA A 34 -6.11 -7.26 -1.61
CA ALA A 34 -6.21 -8.24 -0.53
C ALA A 34 -4.94 -9.08 -0.36
N LYS A 35 -4.33 -9.48 -1.49
CA LYS A 35 -3.06 -10.21 -1.48
C LYS A 35 -1.93 -9.35 -0.94
N LEU A 36 -1.84 -8.09 -1.37
CA LEU A 36 -0.87 -7.12 -0.85
C LEU A 36 -1.01 -6.94 0.67
N MET A 37 -2.23 -6.82 1.19
CA MET A 37 -2.47 -6.69 2.63
C MET A 37 -1.98 -7.92 3.41
N THR A 38 -2.08 -9.11 2.83
CA THR A 38 -1.52 -10.34 3.44
C THR A 38 0.02 -10.28 3.49
N MET A 39 0.66 -9.80 2.42
CA MET A 39 2.12 -9.64 2.39
C MET A 39 2.61 -8.59 3.39
N LEU A 40 1.89 -7.47 3.51
CA LEU A 40 2.19 -6.42 4.49
C LEU A 40 2.04 -6.89 5.93
N ALA A 41 1.11 -7.81 6.21
CA ALA A 41 0.96 -8.39 7.54
C ALA A 41 2.20 -9.21 7.94
N ILE A 42 2.80 -9.96 7.01
CA ILE A 42 4.03 -10.72 7.25
C ILE A 42 5.20 -9.77 7.56
N LEU A 43 5.33 -8.67 6.81
CA LEU A 43 6.40 -7.70 7.03
C LEU A 43 6.30 -6.95 8.36
N ARG A 44 5.14 -6.96 9.01
CA ARG A 44 4.88 -6.31 10.29
C ARG A 44 5.08 -7.25 11.48
N ASP A 45 5.40 -8.52 11.24
CA ASP A 45 5.64 -9.53 12.27
C ASP A 45 7.05 -10.15 12.12
N PRO A 46 7.98 -9.89 13.07
CA PRO A 46 7.80 -9.08 14.27
C PRO A 46 7.64 -7.58 13.97
N PRO A 47 7.08 -6.79 14.91
CA PRO A 47 6.95 -5.35 14.74
C PRO A 47 8.28 -4.69 14.37
N VAL A 48 8.25 -3.82 13.36
CA VAL A 48 9.44 -3.05 12.97
C VAL A 48 9.89 -2.21 14.18
N PRO A 49 11.16 -2.31 14.62
CA PRO A 49 11.65 -1.54 15.74
C PRO A 49 11.48 -0.04 15.51
N LEU A 50 11.12 0.73 16.54
CA LEU A 50 10.98 2.20 16.43
C LEU A 50 12.28 2.92 16.03
N ALA A 51 13.43 2.26 16.23
CA ALA A 51 14.74 2.75 15.83
C ALA A 51 15.18 2.29 14.42
N ALA A 52 14.28 1.67 13.64
CA ALA A 52 14.58 1.27 12.28
C ALA A 52 14.73 2.50 11.38
N GLU A 53 15.96 2.74 10.92
CA GLU A 53 16.26 3.79 9.95
C GLU A 53 15.74 3.40 8.55
N PRO A 54 15.29 4.38 7.74
CA PRO A 54 14.98 4.13 6.33
C PRO A 54 16.19 3.57 5.58
N ALA A 55 15.96 2.69 4.61
CA ALA A 55 17.03 2.12 3.78
C ALA A 55 17.84 3.20 3.02
N PHE A 56 17.20 4.35 2.74
CA PHE A 56 17.82 5.51 2.15
C PHE A 56 17.34 6.77 2.86
N THR A 57 18.27 7.64 3.21
CA THR A 57 18.00 8.96 3.76
C THR A 57 18.59 10.03 2.84
N PHE A 58 17.90 11.16 2.71
CA PHE A 58 18.44 12.28 1.96
C PHE A 58 19.47 13.01 2.82
N ALA A 59 20.72 13.06 2.35
CA ALA A 59 21.72 13.95 2.93
C ALA A 59 21.50 15.37 2.35
N PRO A 60 21.27 16.40 3.19
CA PRO A 60 21.23 17.77 2.70
C PRO A 60 22.63 18.17 2.22
N GLY A 61 22.78 18.41 0.91
CA GLY A 61 23.90 19.10 0.26
C GLY A 61 25.30 18.78 0.79
N GLY A 62 25.95 17.73 0.26
CA GLY A 62 27.40 17.69 0.26
C GLY A 62 27.90 18.71 -0.77
N ASP A 63 28.63 19.73 -0.33
CA ASP A 63 29.38 20.61 -1.22
C ASP A 63 30.24 19.74 -2.14
N ALA A 64 30.04 19.92 -3.45
CA ALA A 64 30.85 19.31 -4.49
C ALA A 64 32.19 20.05 -4.66
#